data_AF-A0A6L6PKL9-F1
#
_entry.id   AF-A0A6L6PKL9-F1
#
_cell.length_a   1.000
_cell.length_b   1.000
_cell.length_c   1.000
_cell.angle_alpha   90.00
_cell.angle_beta   90.00
_cell.angle_gamma   90.00
#
_symmetry.space_group_name_H-M   'P 1'
#
loop_
_entity.id
_entity.type
_entity.pdbx_description
1 polymer ?
#
loop_
_entity_poly.entity_id
_entity_poly.type
_entity_poly.pdbx_seq_one_letter_code
_entity_poly.pdbx_strand_id
1 'polypeptide(L)'
;MNVLFLCTGNSCRSVISEGTFNHLAPAGMRAISAGSQPAGKLHPRAVALLAAKGIPTDGYYSKSWNDLPLTPDIVVTVCGSAAGETCPAYLGPVLRTHWGVDDPGHVVGTEDEINAAFEQTYRIIRARIEAFLALPLAELAGDRARLKTELDKIGAITA
;
A
#
# COMPACT_ATOMS: atom_id res chain seq x y z
N MET A 1 -13.48 4.23 7.64
CA MET A 1 -12.33 4.86 6.96
C MET A 1 -11.82 3.94 5.87
N ASN A 2 -11.76 4.44 4.65
CA ASN A 2 -11.27 3.73 3.48
C ASN A 2 -9.90 4.27 3.06
N VAL A 3 -8.91 3.39 2.98
CA VAL A 3 -7.54 3.74 2.57
C VAL A 3 -7.27 3.14 1.20
N LEU A 4 -6.86 3.96 0.23
CA LEU A 4 -6.43 3.49 -1.08
C LEU A 4 -4.90 3.38 -1.12
N PHE A 5 -4.38 2.17 -1.34
CA PHE A 5 -2.98 1.97 -1.71
C PHE A 5 -2.83 1.99 -3.23
N LEU A 6 -2.06 2.95 -3.73
CA LEU A 6 -1.91 3.20 -5.16
C LEU A 6 -0.47 2.92 -5.61
N CYS A 7 -0.33 2.10 -6.64
CA CYS A 7 0.94 1.95 -7.35
C CYS A 7 0.73 2.02 -8.86
N THR A 8 1.76 1.71 -9.66
CA THR A 8 1.64 1.72 -11.11
C THR A 8 0.77 0.56 -11.62
N GLY A 9 1.19 -0.68 -11.32
CA GLY A 9 0.60 -1.88 -11.91
C GLY A 9 -0.53 -2.55 -11.12
N ASN A 10 -0.78 -2.16 -9.86
CA ASN A 10 -1.65 -2.90 -8.93
C ASN A 10 -1.47 -4.41 -9.01
N SER A 11 -0.23 -4.84 -8.81
CA SER A 11 0.16 -6.24 -8.96
C SER A 11 0.96 -6.74 -7.76
N CYS A 12 1.82 -5.89 -7.19
CA CYS A 12 2.76 -6.28 -6.13
C CYS A 12 2.58 -5.42 -4.87
N ARG A 13 3.31 -4.31 -4.73
CA ARG A 13 3.36 -3.44 -3.55
C ARG A 13 1.99 -3.07 -2.98
N SER A 14 1.09 -2.51 -3.82
CA SER A 14 -0.22 -2.07 -3.33
C SER A 14 -1.14 -3.23 -2.90
N VAL A 15 -0.95 -4.43 -3.46
CA VAL A 15 -1.67 -5.65 -3.07
C VAL A 15 -1.16 -6.16 -1.73
N ILE A 16 0.17 -6.16 -1.52
CA ILE A 16 0.78 -6.46 -0.23
C ILE A 16 0.27 -5.48 0.84
N SER A 17 0.17 -4.19 0.51
CA SER A 17 -0.38 -3.18 1.41
C SER A 17 -1.87 -3.41 1.73
N GLU A 18 -2.73 -3.67 0.73
CA GLU A 18 -4.16 -3.95 0.96
C GLU A 18 -4.36 -5.19 1.85
N GLY A 19 -3.67 -6.30 1.54
CA GLY A 19 -3.71 -7.52 2.33
C GLY A 19 -3.27 -7.30 3.77
N THR A 20 -2.09 -6.71 3.96
CA THR A 20 -1.51 -6.47 5.29
C THR A 20 -2.38 -5.52 6.11
N PHE A 21 -2.92 -4.46 5.49
CA PHE A 21 -3.77 -3.51 6.19
C PHE A 21 -5.06 -4.17 6.64
N ASN A 22 -5.78 -4.85 5.74
CA ASN A 22 -7.06 -5.48 6.07
C ASN A 22 -6.91 -6.60 7.11
N HIS A 23 -5.76 -7.27 7.16
CA HIS A 23 -5.48 -8.29 8.17
C HIS A 23 -5.28 -7.70 9.58
N LEU A 24 -4.73 -6.49 9.69
CA LEU A 24 -4.41 -5.84 10.97
C LEU A 24 -5.45 -4.81 11.41
N ALA A 25 -6.26 -4.30 10.48
CA ALA A 25 -7.16 -3.19 10.72
C ALA A 25 -8.32 -3.56 11.67
N PRO A 26 -8.69 -2.66 12.60
CA PRO A 26 -9.89 -2.84 13.40
C PRO A 26 -11.16 -2.64 12.56
N ALA A 27 -12.31 -3.02 13.15
CA ALA A 27 -13.61 -2.81 12.53
C ALA A 27 -13.82 -1.32 12.16
N GLY A 28 -14.43 -1.08 11.00
CA GLY A 28 -14.68 0.27 10.49
C GLY A 28 -13.52 0.87 9.68
N MET A 29 -12.40 0.16 9.54
CA MET A 29 -11.29 0.51 8.67
C MET A 29 -11.10 -0.54 7.59
N ARG A 30 -10.87 -0.10 6.35
CA ARG A 30 -10.65 -1.00 5.22
C ARG A 30 -9.69 -0.38 4.23
N ALA A 31 -8.81 -1.19 3.67
CA ALA A 31 -8.00 -0.85 2.53
C ALA A 31 -8.58 -1.40 1.23
N ILE A 32 -8.33 -0.66 0.15
CA ILE A 32 -8.45 -1.10 -1.23
C ILE A 32 -7.14 -0.74 -1.95
N SER A 33 -6.81 -1.45 -3.02
CA SER A 33 -5.68 -1.11 -3.89
C SER A 33 -6.09 -0.87 -5.34
N ALA A 34 -5.31 -0.05 -6.05
CA ALA A 34 -5.50 0.19 -7.48
C ALA A 34 -4.20 0.64 -8.17
N GLY A 35 -4.27 0.75 -9.50
CA GLY A 35 -3.14 1.07 -10.39
C GLY A 35 -3.45 2.20 -11.36
N SER A 36 -2.42 2.94 -11.82
CA SER A 36 -2.51 3.81 -13.01
C SER A 36 -2.62 3.05 -14.30
N GLN A 37 -1.85 1.97 -14.37
CA GLN A 37 -1.71 1.13 -15.53
C GLN A 37 -1.80 -0.31 -15.00
N PRO A 38 -3.00 -0.75 -14.57
CA PRO A 38 -3.16 -2.05 -13.94
C PRO A 38 -2.63 -3.16 -14.85
N ALA A 39 -1.83 -4.05 -14.28
CA ALA A 39 -1.18 -5.14 -14.99
C ALA A 39 -2.18 -6.24 -15.43
N GLY A 40 -3.43 -6.17 -14.96
CA GLY A 40 -4.48 -7.15 -15.23
C GLY A 40 -4.35 -8.45 -14.42
N LYS A 41 -3.25 -8.62 -13.67
CA LYS A 41 -3.01 -9.78 -12.80
C LYS A 41 -2.22 -9.40 -11.56
N LEU A 42 -2.45 -10.16 -10.48
CA LEU A 42 -1.63 -10.07 -9.27
C LEU A 42 -0.28 -10.74 -9.50
N HIS A 43 0.76 -10.22 -8.86
CA HIS A 43 2.10 -10.79 -8.92
C HIS A 43 2.13 -12.10 -8.13
N PRO A 44 2.50 -13.26 -8.72
CA PRO A 44 2.40 -14.55 -8.05
C PRO A 44 3.16 -14.60 -6.71
N ARG A 45 4.36 -14.01 -6.65
CA ARG A 45 5.13 -13.95 -5.40
C ARG A 45 4.51 -13.06 -4.32
N ALA A 46 3.76 -12.02 -4.70
CA ALA A 46 3.06 -11.18 -3.72
C ALA A 46 1.90 -11.96 -3.07
N VAL A 47 1.16 -12.73 -3.89
CA VAL A 47 0.11 -13.62 -3.40
C VAL A 47 0.69 -14.73 -2.52
N ALA A 48 1.78 -15.37 -2.96
CA ALA A 48 2.46 -16.41 -2.19
C ALA A 48 3.00 -15.89 -0.84
N LEU A 49 3.57 -14.68 -0.83
CA LEU A 49 4.03 -14.03 0.39
C LEU A 49 2.89 -13.80 1.37
N LEU A 50 1.78 -13.21 0.92
CA LEU A 50 0.60 -12.98 1.77
C LEU A 50 0.04 -14.30 2.32
N ALA A 51 -0.08 -15.33 1.49
CA ALA A 51 -0.50 -16.66 1.92
C ALA A 51 0.44 -17.25 2.99
N ALA A 52 1.76 -17.13 2.82
CA ALA A 52 2.75 -17.57 3.81
C ALA A 52 2.67 -16.82 5.15
N LYS A 53 2.14 -15.59 5.16
CA LYS A 53 1.84 -14.81 6.37
C LYS A 53 0.44 -15.07 6.93
N GLY A 54 -0.32 -15.99 6.35
CA GLY A 54 -1.71 -16.29 6.76
C GLY A 54 -2.71 -15.20 6.37
N ILE A 55 -2.38 -14.37 5.37
CA ILE A 55 -3.23 -13.27 4.90
C ILE A 55 -3.98 -13.73 3.65
N PRO A 56 -5.33 -13.84 3.70
CA PRO A 56 -6.11 -14.20 2.53
C PRO A 56 -6.12 -13.09 1.48
N THR A 57 -6.22 -13.48 0.21
CA THR A 57 -6.29 -12.56 -0.94
C THR A 57 -7.56 -12.78 -1.77
N ASP A 58 -8.57 -13.43 -1.19
CA ASP A 58 -9.83 -13.72 -1.87
C ASP A 58 -10.52 -12.44 -2.33
N GLY A 59 -10.91 -12.42 -3.61
CA GLY A 59 -11.52 -11.26 -4.25
C GLY A 59 -10.55 -10.12 -4.58
N TYR A 60 -9.24 -10.28 -4.37
CA TYR A 60 -8.25 -9.32 -4.86
C TYR A 60 -8.01 -9.51 -6.36
N TYR A 61 -7.92 -8.41 -7.08
CA TYR A 61 -7.62 -8.39 -8.52
C TYR A 61 -6.98 -7.06 -8.89
N SER A 62 -6.21 -7.06 -9.99
CA SER A 62 -5.59 -5.85 -10.51
C SER A 62 -6.64 -4.96 -11.16
N LYS A 63 -6.79 -3.72 -10.66
CA LYS A 63 -7.82 -2.77 -11.09
C LYS A 63 -7.30 -1.35 -11.25
N SER A 64 -7.96 -0.60 -12.13
CA SER A 64 -7.69 0.83 -12.33
C SER A 64 -8.27 1.65 -11.18
N TRP A 65 -7.66 2.80 -10.86
CA TRP A 65 -8.31 3.76 -9.94
C TRP A 65 -9.59 4.37 -10.51
N ASN A 66 -9.84 4.24 -11.82
CA ASN A 66 -11.08 4.73 -12.42
C ASN A 66 -12.27 3.85 -12.01
N ASP A 67 -11.99 2.61 -11.61
CA ASP A 67 -12.99 1.58 -11.31
C ASP A 67 -13.06 1.29 -9.79
N LEU A 68 -12.77 2.30 -8.96
CA LEU A 68 -12.84 2.13 -7.52
C LEU A 68 -14.29 1.94 -7.07
N PRO A 69 -14.58 0.93 -6.23
CA PRO A 69 -15.94 0.66 -5.76
C PRO A 69 -16.46 1.72 -4.77
N LEU A 70 -15.58 2.59 -4.29
CA LEU A 70 -15.85 3.63 -3.31
C LEU A 70 -14.82 4.76 -3.40
N THR A 71 -15.16 5.92 -2.85
CA THR A 71 -14.23 7.03 -2.68
C THR A 71 -13.37 6.81 -1.42
N PRO A 72 -12.04 6.84 -1.51
CA PRO A 72 -11.16 6.72 -0.36
C PRO A 72 -11.08 8.00 0.46
N ASP A 73 -10.88 7.88 1.78
CA ASP A 73 -10.62 9.01 2.67
C ASP A 73 -9.15 9.45 2.58
N ILE A 74 -8.25 8.46 2.44
CA ILE A 74 -6.80 8.63 2.38
C ILE A 74 -6.26 7.85 1.18
N VAL A 75 -5.36 8.46 0.42
CA VAL A 75 -4.59 7.82 -0.65
C VAL A 75 -3.13 7.75 -0.25
N VAL A 76 -2.59 6.53 -0.24
CA VAL A 76 -1.20 6.23 0.01
C VAL A 76 -0.57 5.76 -1.30
N THR A 77 0.35 6.54 -1.84
CA THR A 77 1.15 6.09 -3.00
C THR A 77 2.35 5.28 -2.50
N VAL A 78 2.60 4.11 -3.10
CA VAL A 78 3.67 3.19 -2.65
C VAL A 78 4.77 2.96 -3.69
N CYS A 79 4.71 3.64 -4.84
CA CYS A 79 5.76 3.61 -5.85
C CYS A 79 7.07 4.17 -5.29
N GLY A 80 8.21 3.58 -5.62
CA GLY A 80 9.50 4.11 -5.24
C GLY A 80 9.90 5.28 -6.15
N SER A 81 10.11 6.46 -5.58
CA SER A 81 10.62 7.63 -6.32
C SER A 81 12.01 7.37 -6.94
N ALA A 82 12.80 6.46 -6.36
CA ALA A 82 14.14 6.08 -6.84
C ALA A 82 14.14 5.39 -8.21
N ALA A 83 13.01 4.78 -8.61
CA ALA A 83 12.89 4.09 -9.90
C ALA A 83 12.39 5.00 -11.04
N GLY A 84 12.28 6.32 -10.82
CA GLY A 84 11.75 7.25 -11.83
C GLY A 84 10.26 7.04 -12.13
N GLU A 85 9.52 6.34 -11.26
CA GLU A 85 8.10 6.09 -11.43
C GLU A 85 7.31 7.40 -11.33
N THR A 86 6.60 7.77 -12.39
CA THR A 86 5.64 8.90 -12.33
C THR A 86 4.49 8.49 -11.43
N CYS A 87 4.52 8.95 -10.18
CA CYS A 87 3.46 8.69 -9.23
C CYS A 87 2.14 9.22 -9.77
N PRO A 88 1.10 8.39 -9.83
CA PRO A 88 -0.17 8.84 -10.34
C PRO A 88 -0.81 9.93 -9.49
N ALA A 89 -1.24 11.00 -10.15
CA ALA A 89 -1.95 12.10 -9.52
C ALA A 89 -3.44 11.73 -9.35
N TYR A 90 -3.79 11.22 -8.16
CA TYR A 90 -5.19 11.14 -7.77
C TYR A 90 -5.73 12.56 -7.52
N LEU A 91 -6.69 13.00 -8.35
CA LEU A 91 -7.19 14.39 -8.40
C LEU A 91 -8.40 14.67 -7.47
N GLY A 92 -8.89 13.67 -6.72
CA GLY A 92 -9.96 13.88 -5.76
C GLY A 92 -9.53 14.70 -4.53
N PRO A 93 -10.47 15.35 -3.80
CA PRO A 93 -10.20 16.15 -2.59
C PRO A 93 -9.89 15.27 -1.36
N VAL A 94 -8.94 14.35 -1.50
CA VAL A 94 -8.59 13.34 -0.50
C VAL A 94 -7.26 13.67 0.16
N LEU A 95 -7.05 13.17 1.37
CA LEU A 95 -5.76 13.32 2.02
C LEU A 95 -4.76 12.38 1.34
N ARG A 96 -3.56 12.87 1.04
CA ARG A 96 -2.54 12.13 0.28
C ARG A 96 -1.22 12.05 1.03
N THR A 97 -0.60 10.89 0.98
CA THR A 97 0.76 10.65 1.48
C THR A 97 1.52 9.69 0.55
N HIS A 98 2.83 9.62 0.74
CA HIS A 98 3.75 8.81 -0.07
C HIS A 98 4.60 7.92 0.82
N TRP A 99 4.44 6.61 0.67
CA TRP A 99 5.18 5.57 1.38
C TRP A 99 6.00 4.77 0.38
N GLY A 100 6.93 5.45 -0.30
CA GLY A 100 7.79 4.83 -1.29
C GLY A 100 8.49 3.60 -0.75
N VAL A 101 8.40 2.51 -1.50
CA VAL A 101 9.13 1.26 -1.25
C VAL A 101 9.54 0.68 -2.60
N ASP A 102 10.74 0.09 -2.63
CA ASP A 102 11.28 -0.55 -3.83
C ASP A 102 10.34 -1.66 -4.30
N ASP A 103 10.23 -1.83 -5.62
CA ASP A 103 9.43 -2.91 -6.19
C ASP A 103 10.18 -4.24 -6.12
N PRO A 104 9.79 -5.19 -5.25
CA PRO A 104 10.45 -6.48 -5.22
C PRO A 104 10.17 -7.30 -6.50
N GLY A 105 9.16 -6.91 -7.31
CA GLY A 105 8.86 -7.52 -8.60
C GLY A 105 9.87 -7.22 -9.72
N HIS A 106 10.74 -6.22 -9.55
CA HIS A 106 11.80 -5.89 -10.50
C HIS A 106 13.18 -6.42 -10.08
N VAL A 107 13.30 -7.06 -8.92
CA VAL A 107 14.57 -7.63 -8.45
C VAL A 107 14.93 -8.83 -9.31
N VAL A 108 16.15 -8.81 -9.86
CA VAL A 108 16.73 -9.91 -10.63
C VAL A 108 17.89 -10.48 -9.83
N GLY A 109 17.89 -11.80 -9.62
CA GLY A 109 18.90 -12.48 -8.82
C GLY A 109 18.52 -13.94 -8.57
N THR A 110 19.16 -14.52 -7.58
CA THR A 110 18.81 -15.85 -7.03
C THR A 110 17.43 -15.83 -6.36
N GLU A 111 16.84 -17.01 -6.18
CA GLU A 111 15.56 -17.14 -5.48
C GLU A 111 15.60 -16.56 -4.06
N ASP A 112 16.71 -16.74 -3.35
CA ASP A 112 16.89 -16.21 -2.00
C ASP A 112 16.95 -14.68 -1.99
N GLU A 113 17.64 -14.06 -2.95
CA GLU A 113 17.70 -12.60 -3.10
C GLU A 113 16.31 -12.01 -3.42
N ILE A 114 15.56 -12.65 -4.32
CA ILE A 114 14.21 -12.20 -4.65
C ILE A 114 13.29 -12.36 -3.44
N ASN A 115 13.34 -13.50 -2.75
CA ASN A 115 12.51 -13.73 -1.56
C ASN A 115 12.87 -12.76 -0.43
N ALA A 116 14.15 -12.45 -0.22
CA ALA A 116 14.60 -11.45 0.73
C ALA A 116 14.05 -10.05 0.40
N ALA A 117 14.00 -9.68 -0.88
CA ALA A 117 13.40 -8.42 -1.31
C ALA A 117 11.90 -8.35 -1.01
N PHE A 118 11.14 -9.42 -1.30
CA PHE A 118 9.72 -9.50 -0.96
C PHE A 118 9.47 -9.40 0.55
N GLU A 119 10.26 -10.10 1.36
CA GLU A 119 10.18 -10.03 2.82
C GLU A 119 10.52 -8.64 3.34
N GLN A 120 11.56 -7.98 2.78
CA GLN A 120 11.92 -6.61 3.12
C GLN A 120 10.78 -5.63 2.84
N THR A 121 10.19 -5.71 1.65
CA THR A 121 9.03 -4.89 1.28
C THR A 121 7.87 -5.10 2.26
N TYR A 122 7.57 -6.36 2.63
CA TYR A 122 6.53 -6.68 3.60
C TYR A 122 6.81 -6.10 4.99
N ARG A 123 8.03 -6.24 5.52
CA ARG A 123 8.42 -5.69 6.82
C ARG A 123 8.24 -4.18 6.89
N ILE A 124 8.71 -3.46 5.85
CA ILE A 124 8.53 -2.01 5.75
C ILE A 124 7.05 -1.64 5.71
N ILE A 125 6.27 -2.28 4.84
CA ILE A 125 4.82 -2.03 4.70
C ILE A 125 4.10 -2.28 6.03
N ARG A 126 4.39 -3.39 6.69
CA ARG A 126 3.77 -3.77 7.96
C ARG A 126 4.07 -2.75 9.06
N ALA A 127 5.34 -2.37 9.25
CA ALA A 127 5.73 -1.38 10.24
C ALA A 127 5.00 -0.03 10.02
N ARG A 128 4.87 0.40 8.77
CA ARG A 128 4.13 1.62 8.41
C ARG A 128 2.64 1.51 8.70
N ILE A 129 2.03 0.37 8.40
CA ILE A 129 0.62 0.10 8.69
C ILE A 129 0.37 0.05 10.21
N GLU A 130 1.22 -0.61 10.97
CA GLU A 130 1.10 -0.66 12.44
C GLU A 130 1.20 0.76 13.04
N ALA A 131 2.15 1.57 12.57
CA ALA A 131 2.26 2.97 12.98
C ALA A 131 1.03 3.81 12.58
N PHE A 132 0.45 3.57 11.40
CA PHE A 132 -0.78 4.22 10.96
C PHE A 132 -1.97 3.86 11.86
N LEU A 133 -2.13 2.57 12.17
CA LEU A 133 -3.24 2.08 12.99
C LEU A 133 -3.13 2.53 14.45
N ALA A 134 -1.91 2.87 14.91
CA ALA A 134 -1.65 3.42 16.23
C ALA A 134 -1.90 4.94 16.34
N LEU A 135 -2.20 5.65 15.23
CA LEU A 135 -2.48 7.09 15.29
C LEU A 135 -3.77 7.38 16.08
N PRO A 136 -3.81 8.47 16.87
CA PRO A 136 -5.03 8.92 17.55
C PRO A 136 -5.99 9.60 16.55
N LEU A 137 -6.57 8.81 15.63
CA LEU A 137 -7.36 9.31 14.50
C LEU A 137 -8.57 10.17 14.92
N ALA A 138 -9.17 9.89 16.07
CA ALA A 138 -10.28 10.69 16.62
C ALA A 138 -9.85 12.13 16.96
N GLU A 139 -8.65 12.31 17.52
CA GLU A 139 -8.09 13.63 17.82
C GLU A 139 -7.65 14.36 16.55
N LEU A 140 -7.20 13.60 15.55
CA LEU A 140 -6.69 14.14 14.28
C LEU A 140 -7.79 14.44 13.26
N ALA A 141 -9.03 13.98 13.47
CA ALA A 141 -10.12 14.07 12.49
C ALA A 141 -10.44 15.51 12.05
N GLY A 142 -10.26 16.49 12.95
CA GLY A 142 -10.49 17.91 12.67
C GLY A 142 -9.28 18.66 12.09
N ASP A 143 -8.09 18.04 12.08
CA ASP A 143 -6.84 18.68 11.67
C ASP A 143 -6.17 17.89 10.54
N ARG A 144 -6.66 18.16 9.32
CA ARG A 144 -6.14 17.53 8.10
C ARG A 144 -4.65 17.77 7.88
N ALA A 145 -4.13 18.92 8.31
CA ALA A 145 -2.73 19.27 8.13
C ALA A 145 -1.86 18.40 9.06
N ARG A 146 -2.21 18.32 10.34
CA ARG A 146 -1.52 17.47 11.31
C ARG A 146 -1.63 15.98 10.95
N LEU A 147 -2.80 15.51 10.54
CA LEU A 147 -2.97 14.13 10.07
C LEU A 147 -2.04 13.85 8.88
N LYS A 148 -1.96 14.77 7.91
CA LYS A 148 -1.05 14.62 6.77
C LYS A 148 0.41 14.54 7.24
N THR A 149 0.83 15.41 8.16
CA THR A 149 2.20 15.41 8.70
C THR A 149 2.55 14.08 9.36
N GLU A 150 1.66 13.51 10.17
CA GLU A 150 1.91 12.20 10.80
C GLU A 150 1.99 11.07 9.76
N LEU A 151 1.14 11.11 8.74
CA LEU A 151 1.16 10.14 7.65
C LEU A 151 2.43 10.21 6.80
N ASP A 152 2.95 11.41 6.55
CA ASP A 152 4.21 11.61 5.84
C ASP A 152 5.41 11.10 6.66
N LYS A 153 5.40 11.29 7.99
CA LYS A 153 6.43 10.74 8.90
C LYS A 153 6.45 9.21 8.85
N ILE A 154 5.29 8.57 8.82
CA ILE A 154 5.17 7.11 8.68
C ILE A 154 5.85 6.64 7.40
N GLY A 155 5.74 7.39 6.30
CA GLY A 155 6.41 7.09 5.03
C GLY A 155 7.93 7.00 5.12
N ALA A 156 8.55 7.59 6.13
CA ALA A 156 10.00 7.57 6.35
C ALA A 156 10.48 6.37 7.20
N ILE A 157 9.57 5.55 7.75
CA ILE A 157 9.95 4.38 8.53
C ILE A 157 10.69 3.38 7.64
N THR A 158 11.86 2.94 8.11
CA THR A 158 12.66 1.83 7.60
C THR A 158 12.62 0.68 8.62
N ALA A 159 12.61 -0.57 8.16
CA ALA A 159 12.41 -1.78 8.98
C ALA A 159 13.36 -2.91 8.57
#